data_AF-W7BE41-F1
#
_entry.id   AF-W7BE41-F1
#
_cell.length_a   1.000
_cell.length_b   1.000
_cell.length_c   1.000
_cell.angle_alpha   90.00
_cell.angle_beta   90.00
_cell.angle_gamma   90.00
#
_symmetry.space_group_name_H-M   'P 1'
#
loop_
_entity.id
_entity.type
_entity.pdbx_description
1 polymer ?
#
loop_
_entity_poly.entity_id
_entity_poly.type
_entity_poly.pdbx_seq_one_letter_code
_entity_poly.pdbx_strand_id
1 'polypeptide(L)' 'MSLIHDFVISEIIEYQKNRDMVKVDDNLIMYILDSLEWTESEWNELGEDKKGLNYYGITIFRGENLESLIKIISCWIELF' A
#
# COMPACT_ATOMS: atom_id res chain seq x y z
N MET A 1 -6.63 -19.59 -1.51
CA MET A 1 -7.49 -18.73 -0.67
C MET A 1 -7.18 -17.30 -1.07
N SER A 2 -8.20 -16.45 -1.20
CA SER A 2 -7.98 -15.01 -1.43
C SER A 2 -7.17 -14.44 -0.27
N LEU A 3 -6.16 -13.61 -0.54
CA LEU A 3 -5.45 -12.89 0.52
C LEU A 3 -6.33 -11.77 1.09
N ILE A 4 -5.94 -11.25 2.24
CA ILE A 4 -6.50 -10.02 2.78
C ILE A 4 -5.30 -9.11 3.04
N HIS A 5 -5.36 -7.91 2.49
CA HIS A 5 -4.29 -6.92 2.63
C HIS A 5 -4.71 -5.89 3.68
N ASP A 6 -3.84 -5.68 4.67
CA ASP A 6 -4.07 -4.74 5.77
C ASP A 6 -3.35 -3.42 5.48
N PHE A 7 -4.07 -2.30 5.58
CA PHE A 7 -3.53 -0.95 5.40
C PHE A 7 -3.64 -0.12 6.68
N VAL A 8 -2.60 0.67 6.97
CA VAL A 8 -2.54 1.57 8.11
C VAL A 8 -1.75 2.83 7.78
N ILE A 9 -2.24 3.98 8.26
CA ILE A 9 -1.48 5.24 8.27
C ILE A 9 -0.91 5.41 9.68
N SER A 10 0.39 5.63 9.79
CA SER A 10 1.07 5.78 11.06
C SER A 10 2.27 6.70 10.94
N GLU A 11 2.55 7.47 11.99
CA GLU A 11 3.77 8.28 12.11
C GLU A 11 5.00 7.42 12.45
N ILE A 12 4.78 6.24 13.02
CA ILE A 12 5.83 5.27 13.38
C ILE A 12 5.55 3.96 12.67
N ILE A 13 6.56 3.40 12.00
CA ILE A 13 6.50 2.08 11.38
C ILE A 13 6.69 1.04 12.47
N GLU A 14 5.58 0.52 13.01
CA GLU A 14 5.58 -0.57 13.96
C GLU A 14 4.58 -1.64 13.52
N TYR A 15 5.05 -2.88 13.41
CA TYR A 15 4.20 -4.05 13.24
C TYR A 15 3.39 -4.32 14.50
N GLN A 16 2.13 -3.87 14.52
CA GLN A 16 1.21 -4.18 15.61
C GLN A 16 -0.04 -4.87 15.08
N LYS A 17 -0.23 -6.12 15.49
CA LYS A 17 -1.34 -7.00 15.10
C LYS A 17 -2.74 -6.53 15.57
N ASN A 18 -2.83 -5.41 16.30
CA ASN A 18 -4.04 -4.95 16.99
C ASN A 18 -4.36 -3.45 16.76
N ARG A 19 -3.84 -2.82 15.70
CA ARG A 19 -4.32 -1.48 15.30
C ARG A 19 -5.56 -1.60 14.42
N ASP A 20 -6.35 -0.51 14.39
CA ASP A 20 -7.42 -0.34 13.41
C ASP A 20 -6.78 -0.26 12.01
N MET A 21 -6.82 -1.39 11.32
CA MET A 21 -6.34 -1.55 9.95
C MET A 21 -7.53 -1.68 9.02
N VAL A 22 -7.44 -1.05 7.86
CA VAL A 22 -8.41 -1.25 6.79
C VAL A 22 -8.05 -2.54 6.06
N LYS A 23 -9.02 -3.44 5.97
CA LYS A 23 -8.90 -4.72 5.26
C LYS A 23 -9.39 -4.56 3.84
N VAL A 24 -8.54 -4.90 2.88
CA VAL A 24 -8.84 -4.84 1.46
C VAL A 24 -8.78 -6.25 0.87
N ASP A 25 -9.79 -6.59 0.07
CA ASP A 25 -9.85 -7.87 -0.63
C ASP A 25 -8.76 -7.95 -1.71
N ASP A 26 -8.16 -9.12 -1.83
CA ASP A 26 -7.10 -9.39 -2.79
C ASP A 26 -7.45 -9.02 -4.23
N ASN A 27 -8.70 -9.21 -4.65
CA ASN A 27 -9.10 -8.90 -6.03
C ASN A 27 -8.99 -7.40 -6.31
N LEU A 28 -9.32 -6.55 -5.34
CA LEU A 28 -9.14 -5.11 -5.49
C LEU A 28 -7.65 -4.76 -5.55
N ILE A 29 -6.82 -5.39 -4.72
CA ILE A 29 -5.37 -5.17 -4.74
C ILE A 29 -4.76 -5.58 -6.07
N MET A 30 -5.08 -6.75 -6.60
CA MET A 30 -4.63 -7.17 -7.92
C MET A 30 -5.10 -6.22 -9.03
N TYR A 31 -6.29 -5.64 -8.89
CA TYR A 31 -6.85 -4.73 -9.90
C TYR A 31 -6.13 -3.37 -9.92
N ILE A 32 -5.73 -2.85 -8.76
CA ILE A 32 -5.02 -1.57 -8.66
C ILE A 32 -3.50 -1.70 -8.75
N LEU A 33 -2.95 -2.92 -8.65
CA LEU A 33 -1.51 -3.18 -8.53
C LEU A 33 -0.70 -2.49 -9.63
N ASP A 34 -1.12 -2.65 -10.89
CA ASP A 34 -0.46 -2.06 -12.07
C ASP A 34 -0.47 -0.51 -12.03
N SER A 35 -1.50 0.08 -11.43
CA SER A 35 -1.56 1.54 -11.25
C SER A 35 -0.55 2.04 -10.22
N LEU A 36 -0.16 1.19 -9.27
CA LEU A 36 0.75 1.53 -8.19
C LEU A 36 2.22 1.28 -8.53
N GLU A 37 2.54 0.54 -9.61
CA GLU A 37 3.92 0.25 -10.06
C GLU A 37 4.79 1.49 -10.31
N TRP A 38 4.20 2.68 -10.38
CA TRP A 38 4.91 3.94 -10.61
C TRP A 38 5.30 4.65 -9.30
N THR A 39 4.76 4.21 -8.16
CA THR A 39 4.97 4.84 -6.85
C THR A 39 6.18 4.22 -6.16
N GLU A 40 7.15 5.03 -5.75
CA GLU A 40 8.29 4.56 -4.98
C GLU A 40 7.85 4.10 -3.58
N SER A 41 8.48 3.05 -3.07
CA SER A 41 8.10 2.36 -1.84
C SER A 41 9.30 1.62 -1.23
N GLU A 42 9.23 1.28 0.04
CA GLU A 42 10.21 0.40 0.68
C GLU A 42 9.57 -0.97 0.97
N TRP A 43 10.31 -2.05 0.71
CA TRP A 43 9.82 -3.40 0.95
C TRP A 43 10.48 -4.02 2.19
N ASN A 44 9.66 -4.64 3.05
CA ASN A 44 10.12 -5.41 4.22
C ASN A 44 11.08 -4.64 5.15
N GLU A 45 10.94 -3.32 5.24
CA GLU A 45 11.79 -2.44 6.06
C GLU A 45 13.29 -2.50 5.71
N LEU A 46 13.64 -3.03 4.53
CA LEU A 46 15.05 -3.19 4.12
C LEU A 46 15.71 -1.86 3.69
N GLY A 47 14.94 -0.76 3.64
CA GLY A 47 15.43 0.56 3.21
C GLY A 47 15.87 0.61 1.75
N GLU A 48 15.55 -0.41 0.96
CA GLU A 48 15.75 -0.41 -0.49
C GLU A 48 14.53 0.21 -1.17
N ASP A 49 14.77 1.27 -1.95
CA ASP A 49 13.76 1.85 -2.83
C ASP A 49 13.35 0.80 -3.87
N LYS A 50 12.06 0.46 -3.84
CA LYS A 50 11.32 -0.39 -4.77
C LYS A 50 10.14 0.39 -5.30
N LYS A 51 9.36 -0.23 -6.17
CA LYS A 51 8.14 0.37 -6.72
C LYS A 51 6.91 -0.49 -6.44
N GLY A 52 5.77 0.18 -6.31
CA GLY A 52 4.48 -0.46 -6.13
C GLY A 52 4.35 -1.23 -4.82
N LEU A 53 3.47 -2.23 -4.82
CA LEU A 53 3.19 -3.03 -3.62
C LEU A 53 4.01 -4.32 -3.61
N ASN A 54 4.59 -4.62 -2.46
CA ASN A 54 5.08 -5.95 -2.11
C ASN A 54 3.89 -6.86 -1.80
N TYR A 55 3.37 -7.53 -2.82
CA TYR A 55 2.13 -8.31 -2.73
C TYR A 55 2.13 -9.40 -1.64
N TYR A 56 3.29 -9.99 -1.32
CA TYR A 56 3.41 -11.04 -0.30
C TYR A 56 4.04 -10.55 1.02
N GLY A 57 4.26 -9.26 1.16
CA GLY A 57 4.98 -8.72 2.29
C GLY A 57 4.58 -7.30 2.60
N ILE A 58 5.57 -6.56 3.09
CA ILE A 58 5.35 -5.25 3.67
C ILE A 58 5.72 -4.21 2.64
N THR A 59 4.83 -3.23 2.45
CA THR A 59 5.10 -2.04 1.65
C THR A 59 4.98 -0.82 2.54
N ILE A 60 5.97 0.07 2.47
CA ILE A 60 5.98 1.33 3.20
C ILE A 60 6.10 2.47 2.20
N PHE A 61 5.15 3.40 2.26
CA PHE A 61 5.20 4.67 1.52
C PHE A 61 5.55 5.79 2.49
N ARG A 62 6.57 6.59 2.17
CA ARG A 62 7.00 7.74 2.99
C ARG A 62 6.95 9.04 2.22
N GLY A 63 6.64 10.13 2.90
CA GLY A 63 6.71 11.49 2.36
C GLY A 63 5.88 11.67 1.09
N GLU A 64 6.49 12.20 0.04
CA GLU A 64 5.85 12.49 -1.26
C GLU A 64 5.25 11.26 -1.96
N ASN A 65 5.76 10.06 -1.66
CA ASN A 65 5.23 8.81 -2.22
C ASN A 65 3.86 8.46 -1.61
N LEU A 66 3.63 8.82 -0.34
CA LEU A 66 2.32 8.65 0.28
C LEU A 66 1.29 9.61 -0.34
N GLU A 67 1.69 10.85 -0.62
CA GLU A 67 0.82 11.82 -1.33
C GLU A 67 0.46 11.31 -2.73
N SER A 68 1.43 10.72 -3.44
CA SER A 68 1.22 10.11 -4.75
C SER A 68 0.22 8.95 -4.69
N LEU A 69 0.36 8.06 -3.70
CA LEU A 69 -0.59 6.96 -3.46
C LEU A 69 -2.01 7.48 -3.20
N ILE A 70 -2.16 8.47 -2.31
CA ILE A 70 -3.47 9.08 -1.99
C ILE A 70 -4.11 9.65 -3.24
N LYS A 71 -3.34 10.30 -4.12
CA LYS A 71 -3.82 10.87 -5.37
C LYS A 71 -4.31 9.80 -6.34
N ILE A 72 -3.55 8.71 -6.50
CA ILE A 72 -3.95 7.58 -7.36
C ILE A 72 -5.27 6.99 -6.85
N ILE A 73 -5.37 6.68 -5.56
CA ILE A 73 -6.58 6.11 -4.96
C ILE A 73 -7.77 7.07 -5.11
N SER A 74 -7.58 8.37 -4.89
CA SER A 74 -8.63 9.38 -5.08
C SER A 74 -9.14 9.41 -6.52
N CYS A 75 -8.24 9.41 -7.51
CA CYS A 75 -8.64 9.34 -8.92
C CYS A 75 -9.40 8.06 -9.25
N TRP A 76 -9.01 6.93 -8.66
CA TRP A 76 -9.73 5.67 -8.80
C TRP A 76 -11.15 5.75 -8.25
N ILE A 77 -11.35 6.35 -7.06
CA ILE A 77 -12.68 6.57 -6.45
C ILE A 77 -13.55 7.49 -7.31
N GLU A 78 -12.96 8.45 -8.04
CA GLU A 78 -13.71 9.33 -8.93
C GLU A 78 -14.14 8.66 -10.25
N LEU A 79 -13.40 7.65 -10.70
CA LEU A 79 -13.64 6.98 -11.98
C LEU A 79 -14.64 5.81 -11.90
N PHE A 80 -14.81 5.21 -10.71
CA PHE A 80 -15.59 3.99 -10.50
C PHE A 80 -16.59 4.15 -9.34
#